data_AF-A0A9K3GQZ2-F1
#
_entry.id   AF-A0A9K3GQZ2-F1
#
_cell.length_a   1.000
_cell.length_b   1.000
_cell.length_c   1.000
_cell.angle_alpha   90.00
_cell.angle_beta   90.00
_cell.angle_gamma   90.00
#
_symmetry.space_group_name_H-M   'P 1'
#
loop_
_entity.id
_entity.type
_entity.pdbx_description
1 polymer ?
#
loop_
_entity_poly.entity_id
_entity_poly.type
_entity_poly.pdbx_seq_one_letter_code
_entity_poly.pdbx_strand_id
1 'polypeptide(L)'
;QKDYLRKKNKWLKKVVAWIKEHSTTDPIIPFSAQYEEELHYKTPEEQAALEAEGKGTALKKIVCAGYNALHLIHFFTSGTDEVRCWTVREGCKAPEAAGTIHTDF
;
A
#
# COMPACT_ATOMS: atom_id res chain seq x y z
N GLN A 1 4.61 8.77 17.49
CA GLN A 1 3.41 9.55 17.10
C GLN A 1 3.66 11.05 16.85
N LYS A 2 4.03 11.87 17.85
CA LYS A 2 4.14 13.35 17.70
C LYS A 2 5.06 13.79 16.55
N ASP A 3 6.20 13.13 16.40
CA ASP A 3 7.16 13.37 15.32
C ASP A 3 6.60 13.05 13.93
N TYR A 4 5.83 11.97 13.83
CA TYR A 4 5.15 11.56 12.59
C TYR A 4 4.10 12.59 12.17
N LEU A 5 3.25 13.03 13.09
CA LEU A 5 2.25 14.07 12.84
C LEU A 5 2.87 15.42 12.46
N ARG A 6 4.05 15.75 13.03
CA ARG A 6 4.82 16.95 12.67
C ARG A 6 5.60 16.81 11.37
N LYS A 7 5.59 15.63 10.74
CA LYS A 7 6.40 15.28 9.56
C LYS A 7 7.89 15.57 9.76
N LYS A 8 8.40 15.43 10.98
CA LYS A 8 9.79 15.70 11.35
C LYS A 8 10.31 14.56 12.20
N ASN A 9 11.44 13.97 11.79
CA ASN A 9 12.12 12.93 12.55
C ASN A 9 13.64 13.15 12.44
N LYS A 10 14.35 13.03 13.57
CA LYS A 10 15.80 13.24 13.69
C LYS A 10 16.61 12.31 12.76
N TRP A 11 16.13 11.10 12.55
CA TRP A 11 16.82 10.03 11.83
C TRP A 11 16.45 9.95 10.36
N LEU A 12 15.25 10.39 9.98
CA LEU A 12 14.73 10.25 8.63
C LEU A 12 15.70 10.79 7.55
N LYS A 13 16.34 11.94 7.78
CA LYS A 13 17.33 12.49 6.85
C LYS A 13 18.54 11.57 6.64
N LYS A 14 19.03 10.95 7.72
CA LYS A 14 20.18 10.03 7.67
C LYS A 14 19.80 8.73 6.97
N VAL A 15 18.62 8.19 7.26
CA VAL A 15 18.09 6.98 6.61
C VAL A 15 17.88 7.22 5.11
N VAL A 16 17.31 8.36 4.73
CA VAL A 16 17.11 8.72 3.31
C VAL A 16 18.45 8.86 2.59
N ALA A 17 19.46 9.49 3.20
CA ALA A 17 20.79 9.60 2.61
C ALA A 17 21.43 8.22 2.41
N TRP A 18 21.40 7.37 3.44
CA TRP A 18 21.97 6.03 3.37
C TRP A 18 21.28 5.17 2.30
N ILE A 19 19.95 5.18 2.24
CA ILE A 19 19.20 4.41 1.23
C ILE A 19 19.55 4.92 -0.17
N LYS A 20 19.62 6.23 -0.41
CA LYS A 20 20.00 6.77 -1.73
C LYS A 20 21.40 6.36 -2.18
N GLU A 21 22.32 6.14 -1.24
CA GLU A 21 23.68 5.67 -1.53
C GLU A 21 23.73 4.15 -1.83
N HIS A 22 22.80 3.37 -1.27
CA HIS A 22 22.83 1.90 -1.33
C HIS A 22 21.73 1.28 -2.22
N SER A 23 20.72 2.07 -2.59
CA SER A 23 19.60 1.69 -3.43
C SER A 23 19.04 2.91 -4.16
N THR A 24 18.90 2.79 -5.47
CA THR A 24 18.42 3.88 -6.33
C THR A 24 16.91 3.90 -6.49
N THR A 25 16.21 2.82 -6.15
CA THR A 25 14.80 2.61 -6.52
C THR A 25 13.85 2.35 -5.35
N ASP A 26 14.38 2.00 -4.17
CA ASP A 26 13.50 1.54 -3.08
C ASP A 26 12.70 2.68 -2.43
N PRO A 27 11.38 2.50 -2.26
CA PRO A 27 10.53 3.52 -1.68
C PRO A 27 10.74 3.63 -0.16
N ILE A 28 10.79 4.87 0.33
CA ILE A 28 10.83 5.17 1.77
C ILE A 28 9.45 5.65 2.20
N ILE A 29 8.81 4.91 3.12
CA ILE A 29 7.49 5.23 3.66
C ILE A 29 7.60 5.40 5.18
N PRO A 30 7.67 6.64 5.69
CA PRO A 30 7.56 6.90 7.12
C PRO A 30 6.15 6.54 7.60
N PHE A 31 6.04 5.84 8.71
CA PHE A 31 4.76 5.57 9.39
C PHE A 31 4.97 5.56 10.91
N SER A 32 3.88 5.51 11.66
CA SER A 32 3.91 5.42 13.13
C SER A 32 2.94 4.35 13.59
N ALA A 33 3.44 3.19 14.04
CA ALA A 33 2.60 2.08 14.52
C ALA A 33 1.56 2.52 15.56
N GLN A 34 1.99 3.30 16.56
CA GLN A 34 1.09 3.88 17.57
C GLN A 34 -0.02 4.76 16.96
N TYR A 35 0.26 5.48 15.87
CA TYR A 35 -0.74 6.35 15.25
C TYR A 35 -1.76 5.53 14.45
N GLU A 36 -1.31 4.48 13.77
CA GLU A 36 -2.20 3.56 13.04
C GLU A 36 -3.13 2.82 14.00
N GLU A 37 -2.61 2.39 15.15
CA GLU A 37 -3.43 1.77 16.21
C GLU A 37 -4.50 2.74 16.74
N GLU A 38 -4.14 4.00 17.01
CA GLU A 38 -5.12 5.01 17.43
C GLU A 38 -6.16 5.31 16.33
N LEU A 39 -5.75 5.36 15.06
CA LEU A 39 -6.67 5.53 13.93
C LEU A 39 -7.64 4.35 13.83
N HIS A 40 -7.19 3.12 14.09
CA HIS A 40 -8.01 1.91 14.00
C HIS A 40 -9.25 1.96 14.90
N TYR A 41 -9.14 2.58 16.08
CA TYR A 41 -10.25 2.70 17.03
C TYR A 41 -11.18 3.89 16.76
N LYS A 42 -10.92 4.71 15.73
CA LYS A 42 -11.76 5.86 15.34
C LYS A 42 -12.93 5.45 14.46
N THR A 43 -13.97 6.27 14.42
CA THR A 43 -15.10 6.04 13.52
C THR A 43 -14.70 6.30 12.06
N PRO A 44 -15.43 5.73 11.07
CA PRO A 44 -15.18 6.00 9.66
C PRO A 44 -15.22 7.49 9.30
N GLU A 45 -16.12 8.27 9.91
CA GLU A 45 -16.24 9.71 9.68
C GLU A 45 -15.02 10.47 10.18
N GLU A 46 -14.52 10.11 11.37
CA GLU A 46 -13.29 10.69 11.93
C GLU A 46 -12.06 10.34 11.09
N GLN A 47 -11.97 9.08 10.62
CA GLN A 47 -10.90 8.65 9.72
C GLN A 47 -10.94 9.43 8.41
N ALA A 48 -12.13 9.62 7.82
CA ALA A 48 -12.30 10.39 6.58
C ALA A 48 -11.92 11.87 6.76
N ALA A 49 -12.27 12.48 7.90
CA ALA A 49 -11.87 13.84 8.21
C ALA A 49 -10.33 13.98 8.35
N LEU A 50 -9.69 13.04 9.04
CA LEU A 50 -8.22 13.01 9.18
C LEU A 50 -7.51 12.74 7.85
N GLU A 51 -8.08 11.89 7.00
CA GLU A 51 -7.60 11.65 5.63
C GLU A 51 -7.62 12.95 4.81
N ALA A 52 -8.73 13.71 4.87
CA ALA A 52 -8.86 15.00 4.18
C ALA A 52 -7.84 16.05 4.65
N GLU A 53 -7.40 15.99 5.91
CA GLU A 53 -6.32 16.82 6.45
C GLU A 53 -4.90 16.31 6.11
N GLY A 54 -4.78 15.18 5.39
CA GLY A 54 -3.51 14.54 5.07
C GLY A 54 -2.83 13.91 6.30
N LYS A 55 -3.63 13.54 7.31
CA LYS A 55 -3.25 12.75 8.50
C LYS A 55 -3.88 11.35 8.46
N GLY A 56 -4.23 10.88 7.27
CA GLY A 56 -4.75 9.55 7.03
C GLY A 56 -3.80 8.42 7.38
N THR A 57 -4.28 7.19 7.19
CA THR A 57 -3.48 5.97 7.37
C THR A 57 -2.37 5.88 6.32
N ALA A 58 -1.17 5.51 6.75
CA ALA A 58 -0.08 5.15 5.84
C ALA A 58 -0.20 3.71 5.32
N LEU A 59 -1.05 2.86 5.93
CA LEU A 59 -1.15 1.44 5.61
C LEU A 59 -1.52 1.20 4.15
N LYS A 60 -2.44 2.00 3.60
CA LYS A 60 -2.80 1.90 2.16
C LYS A 60 -1.56 2.06 1.27
N LYS A 61 -0.71 3.04 1.57
CA LYS A 61 0.53 3.28 0.82
C LYS A 61 1.53 2.13 1.00
N ILE A 62 1.65 1.57 2.20
CA ILE A 62 2.52 0.44 2.50
C ILE A 62 2.07 -0.81 1.72
N VAL A 63 0.77 -1.14 1.76
CA VAL A 63 0.20 -2.30 1.05
C VAL A 63 0.42 -2.18 -0.45
N CYS A 64 0.08 -1.02 -1.05
CA CYS A 64 0.29 -0.81 -2.48
C CYS A 64 1.78 -0.86 -2.87
N ALA A 65 2.67 -0.28 -2.06
CA ALA A 65 4.11 -0.33 -2.32
C ALA A 65 4.65 -1.75 -2.24
N GLY A 66 4.24 -2.54 -1.24
CA GLY A 66 4.63 -3.95 -1.13
C GLY A 66 4.09 -4.80 -2.28
N TYR A 67 2.84 -4.59 -2.68
CA TYR A 67 2.24 -5.28 -3.83
C TYR A 67 3.02 -5.02 -5.13
N ASN A 68 3.36 -3.76 -5.39
CA ASN A 68 4.15 -3.37 -6.55
C ASN A 68 5.60 -3.88 -6.47
N ALA A 69 6.21 -3.87 -5.28
CA ALA A 69 7.57 -4.37 -5.07
C ALA A 69 7.70 -5.87 -5.36
N LEU A 70 6.60 -6.63 -5.27
CA LEU A 70 6.53 -8.05 -5.63
C LEU A 70 6.24 -8.29 -7.12
N HIS A 71 6.17 -7.22 -7.93
CA HIS A 71 5.79 -7.25 -9.34
C HIS A 71 4.43 -7.94 -9.55
N LEU A 72 3.48 -7.61 -8.68
CA LEU A 72 2.10 -8.08 -8.78
C LEU A 72 1.22 -7.02 -9.44
N ILE A 73 0.33 -7.47 -10.31
CA ILE A 73 -0.73 -6.70 -10.93
C ILE A 73 -2.06 -7.45 -10.77
N HIS A 74 -3.17 -6.83 -11.15
CA HIS A 74 -4.47 -7.49 -11.08
C HIS A 74 -5.37 -7.15 -12.26
N PHE A 75 -6.34 -8.04 -12.49
CA PHE A 75 -7.48 -7.81 -13.36
C PHE A 75 -8.77 -8.06 -12.59
N PHE A 76 -9.89 -7.56 -13.12
CA PHE A 76 -11.19 -7.73 -12.51
C PHE A 76 -12.08 -8.66 -13.32
N THR A 77 -12.82 -9.51 -12.62
CA THR A 77 -14.06 -10.09 -13.12
C THR A 77 -15.22 -9.33 -12.51
N SER A 78 -16.23 -9.00 -13.31
CA SER A 78 -17.41 -8.28 -12.86
C SER A 78 -18.66 -8.92 -13.46
N GLY A 79 -19.61 -9.28 -12.59
CA GLY A 79 -20.92 -9.79 -12.95
C GLY A 79 -21.96 -9.38 -11.91
N THR A 80 -23.21 -9.79 -12.11
CA THR A 80 -24.29 -9.57 -11.14
C THR A 80 -24.01 -10.25 -9.80
N ASP A 81 -23.30 -11.37 -9.83
CA ASP A 81 -23.09 -12.24 -8.68
C ASP A 81 -21.82 -11.85 -7.92
N GLU A 82 -20.74 -11.51 -8.64
CA GLU A 82 -19.44 -11.23 -8.05
C GLU A 82 -18.67 -10.14 -8.81
N VAL A 83 -18.01 -9.26 -8.06
CA VAL A 83 -16.91 -8.43 -8.54
C VAL A 83 -15.66 -8.82 -7.77
N ARG A 84 -14.62 -9.28 -8.47
CA ARG A 84 -13.41 -9.81 -7.84
C ARG A 84 -12.14 -9.34 -8.52
N CYS A 85 -11.13 -9.09 -7.69
CA CYS A 85 -9.78 -8.73 -8.06
C CYS A 85 -8.88 -9.98 -8.05
N TRP A 86 -8.30 -10.33 -9.19
CA TRP A 86 -7.42 -11.48 -9.36
C TRP A 86 -5.98 -11.02 -9.47
N THR A 87 -5.11 -11.50 -8.57
CA THR A 87 -3.69 -11.12 -8.54
C THR A 87 -2.88 -12.04 -9.44
N VAL A 88 -2.08 -11.46 -10.34
CA VAL A 88 -1.14 -12.14 -11.23
C VAL A 88 0.20 -11.42 -11.22
N ARG A 89 1.26 -12.06 -11.72
CA ARG A 89 2.54 -11.37 -11.91
C ARG A 89 2.49 -10.46 -13.13
N GLU A 90 3.26 -9.39 -13.07
CA GLU A 90 3.49 -8.52 -14.22
C GLU A 90 4.03 -9.34 -15.40
N GLY A 91 3.49 -9.11 -16.60
CA GLY A 91 3.83 -9.87 -17.81
C GLY A 91 3.09 -11.20 -17.99
N CYS A 92 2.21 -11.58 -17.06
CA CYS A 92 1.33 -12.76 -17.19
C CYS A 92 0.46 -12.66 -18.45
N LYS A 93 0.42 -13.73 -19.25
CA LYS A 93 -0.39 -13.78 -20.47
C LYS A 93 -1.86 -14.08 -20.15
N ALA A 94 -2.75 -13.73 -21.07
CA ALA A 94 -4.18 -13.95 -20.90
C ALA A 94 -4.57 -15.40 -20.53
N PRO A 95 -4.03 -16.47 -21.16
CA PRO A 95 -4.34 -17.85 -20.77
C PRO A 95 -3.87 -18.19 -19.35
N GLU A 96 -2.67 -17.75 -18.96
CA GLU A 96 -2.12 -17.97 -17.62
C GLU A 96 -2.95 -17.23 -16.56
N ALA A 97 -3.41 -16.02 -16.88
CA ALA A 97 -4.29 -15.24 -16.01
C ALA A 97 -5.67 -15.90 -15.87
N ALA A 98 -6.26 -16.41 -16.95
CA ALA A 98 -7.54 -17.12 -16.91
C ALA A 98 -7.45 -18.43 -16.11
N GLY A 99 -6.32 -19.12 -16.20
CA GLY A 99 -6.00 -20.30 -15.38
C GLY A 99 -6.06 -20.05 -13.86
N THR A 100 -5.93 -18.79 -13.40
CA THR A 100 -6.10 -18.46 -11.97
C THR A 100 -7.57 -18.49 -11.50
N ILE A 101 -8.52 -18.39 -12.43
CA ILE A 101 -9.96 -18.50 -12.16
C ILE A 101 -10.37 -19.98 -12.13
N HIS A 102 -9.99 -20.73 -13.16
CA HIS A 102 -10.21 -22.17 -13.28
C HIS A 102 -9.18 -22.78 -14.24
N THR A 103 -8.75 -24.01 -14.00
CA THR A 103 -7.72 -24.70 -14.80
C THR A 103 -8.15 -25.10 -16.22
N ASP A 104 -9.42 -24.86 -16.57
CA ASP A 104 -10.00 -25.22 -17.87
C ASP A 104 -9.92 -24.07 -18.89
N PHE A 105 -9.51 -22.88 -18.44
CA PHE A 105 -9.38 -21.67 -19.27
C PHE A 105 -7.98 -21.50 -19.87
#